data_AF-W4RRI6-F1
#
_entry.id   AF-W4RRI6-F1
#
_cell.length_a   1.000
_cell.length_b   1.000
_cell.length_c   1.000
_cell.angle_alpha   90.00
_cell.angle_beta   90.00
_cell.angle_gamma   90.00
#
_symmetry.space_group_name_H-M   'P 1'
#
loop_
_entity.id
_entity.type
_entity.pdbx_description
1 polymer ?
#
loop_
_entity_poly.entity_id
_entity_poly.type
_entity_poly.pdbx_seq_one_letter_code
_entity_poly.pdbx_strand_id
1 'polypeptide(L)'
;MIPIQSNIDGKELTVGELKQKLGPLGFNVNGQWEYDHAYIDYKMNDDHGDRQYVRIPFKSTGGPLDDDGTFVQIGTPFLLDHQSRQKLMRKGISGH
;
A
#
# COMPACT_ATOMS: atom_id res chain seq x y z
N MET A 1 -2.49 -2.73 10.10
CA MET A 1 -1.32 -2.71 9.20
C MET A 1 -0.28 -3.68 9.74
N ILE A 2 0.29 -4.52 8.88
CA ILE A 2 1.36 -5.47 9.24
C ILE A 2 2.55 -5.18 8.33
N PRO A 3 3.71 -4.72 8.85
CA PRO A 3 4.86 -4.39 8.02
C PRO A 3 5.44 -5.63 7.35
N ILE A 4 5.94 -5.48 6.12
CA ILE A 4 6.59 -6.53 5.34
C ILE A 4 8.05 -6.14 5.21
N GLN A 5 8.94 -6.98 5.76
CA GLN A 5 10.36 -6.79 5.60
C GLN A 5 10.74 -7.01 4.13
N SER A 6 11.33 -6.00 3.51
CA SER A 6 11.61 -6.03 2.07
C SER A 6 12.88 -5.26 1.73
N ASN A 7 13.61 -5.75 0.74
CA ASN A 7 14.83 -5.10 0.23
C ASN A 7 14.54 -3.86 -0.64
N ILE A 8 13.28 -3.45 -0.77
CA ILE A 8 12.92 -2.21 -1.49
C ILE A 8 12.77 -1.01 -0.54
N ASP A 9 12.75 -1.24 0.77
CA ASP A 9 12.62 -0.16 1.74
C ASP A 9 13.80 0.82 1.64
N GLY A 10 13.49 2.12 1.61
CA GLY A 10 14.44 3.20 1.45
C GLY A 10 15.03 3.38 0.05
N LYS A 11 14.68 2.53 -0.94
CA LYS A 11 15.20 2.67 -2.31
C LYS A 11 14.67 3.93 -2.97
N GLU A 12 15.53 4.56 -3.76
CA GLU A 12 15.19 5.70 -4.61
C GLU A 12 15.12 5.27 -6.08
N LEU A 13 14.09 5.75 -6.77
CA LEU A 13 13.86 5.55 -8.19
C LEU A 13 12.90 6.62 -8.71
N THR A 14 12.70 6.72 -10.02
CA THR A 14 11.71 7.65 -10.56
C THR A 14 10.29 7.10 -10.46
N VAL A 15 9.28 7.98 -10.50
CA VAL A 15 7.86 7.60 -10.60
C VAL A 15 7.62 6.69 -11.80
N GLY A 16 8.23 7.01 -12.95
CA GLY A 16 8.13 6.21 -14.17
C GLY A 16 8.71 4.80 -13.99
N GLU A 17 9.88 4.68 -13.36
CA GLU A 17 10.48 3.38 -13.04
C GLU A 17 9.62 2.58 -12.05
N LEU A 18 9.04 3.23 -11.05
CA LEU A 18 8.14 2.60 -10.07
C LEU A 18 6.93 1.97 -10.78
N LYS A 19 6.26 2.76 -11.63
CA LYS A 19 5.11 2.30 -12.43
C LYS A 19 5.50 1.18 -13.39
N GLN A 20 6.63 1.31 -14.08
CA GLN A 20 7.11 0.29 -15.03
C GLN A 20 7.45 -1.04 -14.36
N LYS A 21 8.04 -1.01 -13.16
CA LYS A 21 8.45 -2.22 -12.43
C LYS A 21 7.28 -2.90 -11.73
N LEU A 22 6.37 -2.13 -11.12
CA LEU A 22 5.30 -2.67 -10.28
C LEU A 22 3.98 -2.87 -11.04
N GLY A 23 3.70 -2.06 -12.06
CA GLY A 23 2.48 -2.16 -12.88
C GLY A 23 2.24 -3.55 -13.46
N PRO A 24 3.23 -4.21 -14.10
CA PRO A 24 3.09 -5.57 -14.63
C PRO A 24 2.81 -6.64 -13.56
N LEU A 25 3.10 -6.35 -12.29
CA LEU A 25 2.81 -7.24 -11.16
C LEU A 25 1.39 -7.06 -10.61
N GLY A 26 0.60 -6.15 -11.19
CA GLY A 26 -0.78 -5.84 -10.77
C GLY A 26 -0.88 -4.73 -9.72
N PHE A 27 0.22 -4.03 -9.42
CA PHE A 27 0.19 -2.86 -8.56
C PHE A 27 -0.35 -1.65 -9.30
N ASN A 28 -1.17 -0.86 -8.63
CA ASN A 28 -1.75 0.37 -9.19
C ASN A 28 -1.64 1.52 -8.20
N VAL A 29 -1.34 2.71 -8.70
CA VAL A 29 -1.41 3.93 -7.90
C VAL A 29 -2.89 4.23 -7.72
N ASN A 30 -3.42 3.94 -6.55
CA ASN A 30 -4.80 4.30 -6.22
C ASN A 30 -4.87 5.81 -5.99
N GLY A 31 -6.02 6.43 -6.26
CA GLY A 31 -6.25 7.88 -6.20
C GLY A 31 -6.09 8.56 -4.83
N GLN A 32 -5.39 7.92 -3.89
CA GLN A 32 -4.87 8.52 -2.66
C GLN A 32 -3.43 9.01 -2.92
N TRP A 33 -3.32 10.18 -3.53
CA TRP A 33 -2.07 10.84 -3.81
C TRP A 33 -2.17 12.29 -3.33
N GLU A 34 -1.14 12.72 -2.61
CA GLU A 34 -0.89 14.09 -2.20
C GLU A 34 0.23 14.67 -3.08
N TYR A 35 0.56 15.95 -2.90
CA TYR A 35 1.58 16.61 -3.72
C TYR A 35 2.94 15.90 -3.71
N ASP A 36 3.38 15.42 -2.54
CA ASP A 36 4.70 14.83 -2.35
C ASP A 36 4.68 13.36 -1.92
N HIS A 37 3.52 12.72 -1.69
CA HIS A 37 3.48 11.31 -1.27
C HIS A 37 2.23 10.58 -1.79
N ALA A 38 2.37 9.28 -2.01
CA ALA A 38 1.29 8.44 -2.49
C ALA A 38 1.51 6.97 -2.09
N TYR A 39 0.54 6.14 -2.46
CA TYR A 39 0.57 4.70 -2.25
C TYR A 39 0.39 3.97 -3.59
N ILE A 40 1.12 2.88 -3.75
CA ILE A 40 0.87 1.92 -4.81
C ILE A 40 0.42 0.59 -4.17
N ASP A 41 -0.72 0.09 -4.62
CA ASP A 41 -1.41 -1.04 -4.00
C ASP A 41 -1.52 -2.22 -4.94
N TYR A 42 -1.35 -3.41 -4.38
CA TYR A 42 -1.76 -4.67 -4.98
C TYR A 42 -2.96 -5.22 -4.21
N LYS A 43 -4.10 -5.37 -4.89
CA LYS A 43 -5.32 -5.95 -4.31
C LYS A 43 -5.19 -7.48 -4.30
N MET A 44 -5.23 -8.10 -3.12
CA MET A 44 -5.02 -9.55 -2.97
C MET A 44 -6.26 -10.38 -3.30
N ASN A 45 -7.46 -9.90 -2.94
CA ASN A 45 -8.72 -10.55 -3.31
C ASN A 45 -9.92 -9.61 -3.08
N ASP A 46 -11.05 -9.91 -3.71
CA ASP A 46 -12.35 -9.27 -3.48
C ASP A 46 -13.41 -10.25 -2.99
N ASP A 47 -13.03 -11.53 -2.84
CA ASP A 47 -13.95 -12.58 -2.45
C ASP A 47 -14.37 -12.33 -1.00
N HIS A 48 -15.68 -12.20 -0.77
CA HIS A 48 -16.31 -11.90 0.52
C HIS A 48 -16.16 -10.47 1.08
N GLY A 49 -15.71 -9.50 0.28
CA GLY A 49 -15.70 -8.08 0.69
C GLY A 49 -14.55 -7.67 1.60
N ASP A 50 -13.59 -8.59 1.83
CA ASP A 50 -12.35 -8.32 2.54
C ASP A 50 -11.38 -7.60 1.61
N ARG A 51 -11.24 -6.28 1.80
CA ARG A 51 -10.34 -5.45 0.99
C ARG A 51 -8.93 -5.50 1.57
N GLN A 52 -8.21 -6.57 1.23
CA GLN A 52 -6.83 -6.76 1.62
C GLN A 52 -5.88 -6.26 0.51
N TYR A 53 -4.93 -5.43 0.89
CA TYR A 53 -3.95 -4.83 -0.02
C TYR A 53 -2.52 -5.02 0.49
N VAL A 54 -1.59 -5.33 -0.41
CA VAL A 54 -0.18 -4.94 -0.20
C VAL A 54 -0.10 -3.48 -0.57
N ARG A 55 0.27 -2.62 0.38
CA ARG A 55 0.42 -1.18 0.17
C ARG A 55 1.89 -0.81 0.30
N ILE A 56 2.42 -0.12 -0.70
CA ILE A 56 3.79 0.40 -0.69
C ILE A 56 3.72 1.93 -0.66
N PRO A 57 4.10 2.58 0.45
CA PRO A 57 4.22 4.03 0.49
C PRO A 57 5.43 4.50 -0.31
N PHE A 58 5.31 5.63 -0.97
CA PHE A 58 6.44 6.33 -1.57
C PHE A 58 6.27 7.84 -1.46
N LYS A 59 7.39 8.55 -1.40
CA LYS A 59 7.43 10.00 -1.22
C LYS A 59 8.41 10.63 -2.21
N SER A 60 8.01 11.71 -2.87
CA SER A 60 8.87 12.56 -3.68
C SER A 60 10.06 13.07 -2.85
N THR A 61 11.26 12.96 -3.42
CA THR A 61 12.47 13.60 -2.89
C THR A 61 12.65 15.01 -3.46
N GLY A 62 11.78 15.43 -4.38
CA GLY A 62 11.69 16.77 -4.93
C GLY A 62 10.85 16.79 -6.20
N GLY A 63 9.85 17.69 -6.26
CA GLY A 63 8.96 17.82 -7.42
C GLY A 63 7.63 17.06 -7.29
N PRO A 64 6.71 17.25 -8.24
CA PRO A 64 5.36 16.67 -8.21
C PRO A 64 5.35 15.20 -8.65
N LEU A 65 4.48 14.39 -8.05
CA LEU A 65 4.31 12.97 -8.41
C LEU A 65 3.63 12.72 -9.78
N ASP A 66 3.11 13.77 -10.42
CA ASP A 66 2.55 13.71 -11.78
C ASP A 66 3.62 13.63 -12.87
N ASP A 67 4.87 14.00 -12.53
CA ASP A 67 6.02 13.87 -13.42
C ASP A 67 6.69 12.50 -13.23
N ASP A 68 6.72 11.70 -14.30
CA ASP A 68 7.38 10.39 -14.31
C ASP A 68 8.90 10.47 -14.05
N GLY A 69 9.52 11.65 -14.26
CA GLY A 69 10.92 11.92 -13.95
C GLY A 69 11.21 12.26 -12.49
N THR A 70 10.18 12.51 -11.66
CA THR A 70 10.35 12.82 -10.24
C THR A 70 10.93 11.63 -9.49
N PHE A 71 12.00 11.88 -8.72
CA PHE A 71 12.56 10.89 -7.82
C PHE A 71 11.67 10.70 -6.61
N VAL A 72 11.48 9.44 -6.22
CA VAL A 72 10.74 9.04 -5.04
C VAL A 72 11.56 8.08 -4.19
N GLN A 73 11.41 8.17 -2.88
CA GLN A 73 11.90 7.19 -1.94
C GLN A 73 10.76 6.24 -1.55
N ILE A 74 11.03 4.95 -1.62
CA ILE A 74 10.13 3.88 -1.18
C ILE A 74 10.19 3.78 0.34
N GLY A 75 9.03 3.72 0.98
CA GLY A 75 8.91 3.37 2.39
C GLY A 75 8.56 1.90 2.59
N THR A 76 8.48 1.49 3.86
CA THR A 76 8.23 0.10 4.24
C THR A 76 6.87 -0.40 3.71
N PRO A 77 6.85 -1.43 2.86
CA PRO A 77 5.61 -2.08 2.44
C PRO A 77 4.85 -2.67 3.64
N PHE A 78 3.53 -2.68 3.57
CA PHE A 78 2.70 -3.28 4.61
C PHE A 78 1.44 -3.92 4.05
N LEU A 79 0.94 -4.92 4.76
CA LEU A 79 -0.37 -5.49 4.55
C LEU A 79 -1.42 -4.58 5.20
N LEU A 80 -2.35 -4.09 4.40
CA LEU A 80 -3.54 -3.37 4.83
C LEU A 80 -4.74 -4.30 4.74
N ASP A 81 -5.34 -4.59 5.88
CA ASP A 81 -6.59 -5.35 5.97
C ASP A 81 -7.70 -4.39 6.41
N HIS A 82 -8.65 -4.12 5.53
CA HIS A 82 -9.81 -3.28 5.83
C HIS A 82 -10.93 -4.15 6.42
N GLN A 83 -10.70 -4.73 7.60
CA GLN A 83 -11.80 -5.35 8.34
C GLN A 83 -12.77 -4.25 8.77
N SER A 84 -13.91 -4.20 8.10
CA SER A 84 -15.10 -3.55 8.65
C SER A 84 -15.38 -4.25 9.98
N ARG A 85 -15.17 -3.60 11.13
CA ARG A 85 -15.47 -4.16 12.45
C ARG A 85 -16.97 -4.49 12.54
N GLN A 86 -17.36 -5.66 12.09
CA GLN A 86 -18.61 -6.34 12.44
C GLN A 86 -18.31 -7.78 12.89
N LYS A 87 -17.35 -7.92 13.81
CA LYS A 87 -17.29 -9.13 14.64
C LYS A 87 -16.69 -8.84 16.01
N LEU A 88 -17.38 -8.01 16.78
CA LEU A 88 -17.20 -7.95 18.24
C LEU A 88 -18.50 -8.34 18.95
N MET A 89 -18.96 -9.57 18.75
CA MET A 89 -19.76 -10.33 19.73
C MET A 89 -19.41 -11.80 19.45
N ARG A 90 -18.69 -12.51 20.33
CA ARG A 90 -19.24 -13.05 21.56
C ARG A 90 -18.11 -13.27 22.57
N LYS A 91 -18.02 -12.37 23.54
CA LYS A 91 -17.27 -12.54 24.78
C LYS A 91 -17.88 -13.74 25.52
N GLY A 92 -17.02 -14.62 26.03
CA GLY A 92 -17.42 -15.76 26.84
C GLY A 92 -18.27 -15.35 28.04
N ILE A 93 -19.34 -16.08 28.23
CA ILE A 93 -20.22 -16.16 29.41
C ILE A 93 -20.86 -17.54 29.28
N SER A 94 -20.87 -18.43 30.26
CA SER A 94 -20.40 -18.43 31.63
C SER A 94 -20.15 -19.90 31.96
N GLY A 95 -19.12 -20.19 32.76
CA GLY A 95 -19.09 -21.45 33.50
C GLY A 95 -20.26 -21.47 34.48
N HIS A 96 -20.94 -22.61 34.54
CA HIS A 96 -21.64 -23.14 35.71
C HIS A 96 -21.65 -24.66 35.60
#